data_AF-A0A938FXF9-F1
#
_entry.id   AF-A0A938FXF9-F1
#
_cell.length_a   1.000
_cell.length_b   1.000
_cell.length_c   1.000
_cell.angle_alpha   90.00
_cell.angle_beta   90.00
_cell.angle_gamma   90.00
#
_symmetry.space_group_name_H-M   'P 1'
#
loop_
_entity.id
_entity.type
_entity.pdbx_description
1 polymer ?
#
loop_
_entity_poly.entity_id
_entity_poly.type
_entity_poly.pdbx_seq_one_letter_code
_entity_poly.pdbx_strand_id
1 'polypeptide(L)'
;WQGETGRHQGAMEAQALYLMGVEPEWNARGVPDRLKLIPESELGRPRVNVVFTVSGLYRDGLADKIVLLDRAARLAASAGDNALSRQNRETHAALVTAGVAKEEAAELAGARVFTTAPGAYGFGLERFVEQSRDKDEPETMAQLYLTKMNHVYTEKTWGRNVPKLLQNQLRGNEAILHSRSSNLYGAVDNDDVYQWMGGLRVASEAAGAKPELLMNNMRRAGREKLEDARGFIATELNARNWNPRWIAEMQKEGYSGAREMMKSVEYLYGWQATTSETISPTAWKKMYDVYVADEYNLGMQEFFDKANKAAKQVIVGRLLEVDRQGTYRFTASERVAMLKEFTRLVSSVGPACSANVCGNRKLREWVLERVREAAPAEISRADANRLREQFRGTADARPLPPQTQQVAAVDPAKLDPYRNFSAFKVRWVKIANFTSTARRVVADNPWLFAAVGAAILALGGLVALTKRRPAVWSELGIAATTVEPSQS
;
A
#
# COMPACT_ATOMS: atom_id res chain seq x y z
N TRP A 1 -7.33 2.05 6.90
CA TRP A 1 -6.31 1.00 7.14
C TRP A 1 -6.07 0.81 8.62
N GLN A 2 -5.72 -0.40 9.09
CA GLN A 2 -5.48 -0.67 10.52
C GLN A 2 -4.44 0.27 11.15
N GLY A 3 -3.30 0.47 10.48
CA GLY A 3 -2.23 1.34 10.99
C GLY A 3 -2.65 2.80 11.12
N GLU A 4 -3.44 3.32 10.18
CA GLU A 4 -4.01 4.67 10.29
C GLU A 4 -5.05 4.73 11.43
N THR A 5 -5.97 3.77 11.49
CA THR A 5 -6.99 3.69 12.56
C THR A 5 -6.38 3.66 13.96
N GLY A 6 -5.28 2.93 14.14
CA GLY A 6 -4.54 2.93 15.41
C GLY A 6 -3.92 4.28 15.76
N ARG A 7 -3.45 5.05 14.77
CA ARG A 7 -2.84 6.38 15.00
C ARG A 7 -3.87 7.48 15.24
N HIS A 8 -4.91 7.54 14.43
CA HIS A 8 -5.97 8.54 14.56
C HIS A 8 -7.15 8.06 15.42
N GLN A 9 -6.99 6.93 16.14
CA GLN A 9 -7.94 6.41 17.12
C GLN A 9 -9.40 6.31 16.62
N GLY A 10 -9.60 5.87 15.37
CA GLY A 10 -10.95 5.71 14.82
C GLY A 10 -11.59 6.96 14.21
N ALA A 11 -10.85 8.07 14.02
CA ALA A 11 -11.39 9.29 13.41
C ALA A 11 -12.08 9.09 12.04
N MET A 12 -11.56 8.23 11.16
CA MET A 12 -12.20 7.93 9.87
C MET A 12 -13.53 7.18 10.04
N GLU A 13 -13.58 6.24 10.97
CA GLU A 13 -14.79 5.50 11.32
C GLU A 13 -15.84 6.45 11.91
N ALA A 14 -15.44 7.33 12.83
CA ALA A 14 -16.30 8.36 13.39
C ALA A 14 -16.83 9.32 12.31
N GLN A 15 -15.97 9.76 11.38
CA GLN A 15 -16.39 10.57 10.24
C GLN A 15 -17.44 9.84 9.39
N ALA A 16 -17.23 8.55 9.11
CA ALA A 16 -18.18 7.76 8.33
C ALA A 16 -19.52 7.54 9.05
N LEU A 17 -19.51 7.27 10.36
CA LEU A 17 -20.73 7.20 11.18
C LEU A 17 -21.50 8.53 11.09
N TYR A 18 -20.81 9.66 11.29
CA TYR A 18 -21.43 10.98 11.22
C TYR A 18 -21.99 11.29 9.83
N LEU A 19 -21.28 10.93 8.75
CA LEU A 19 -21.76 11.06 7.37
C LEU A 19 -23.07 10.30 7.14
N MET A 20 -23.17 9.08 7.66
CA MET A 20 -24.41 8.27 7.66
C MET A 20 -25.48 8.80 8.63
N GLY A 21 -25.15 9.78 9.47
CA GLY A 21 -26.01 10.36 10.50
C GLY A 21 -26.22 9.41 11.68
N VAL A 22 -25.21 8.64 12.01
CA VAL A 22 -25.20 7.70 13.14
C VAL A 22 -24.13 8.17 14.12
N GLU A 23 -24.42 8.01 15.41
CA GLU A 23 -23.43 8.20 16.46
C GLU A 23 -23.32 6.95 17.33
N PRO A 24 -22.11 6.61 17.80
CA PRO A 24 -21.93 5.50 18.72
C PRO A 24 -22.31 5.89 20.16
N GLU A 25 -22.80 4.92 20.92
CA GLU A 25 -22.95 5.04 22.36
C GLU A 25 -21.91 4.16 23.06
N TRP A 26 -21.19 4.73 24.01
CA TRP A 26 -20.18 4.04 24.78
C TRP A 26 -20.79 3.37 26.01
N ASN A 27 -20.44 2.11 26.23
CA ASN A 27 -20.77 1.44 27.49
C ASN A 27 -19.83 1.88 28.64
N ALA A 28 -20.08 1.38 29.84
CA ALA A 28 -19.31 1.72 31.04
C ALA A 28 -17.81 1.36 30.96
N ARG A 29 -17.39 0.54 29.98
CA ARG A 29 -15.98 0.17 29.73
C ARG A 29 -15.33 1.02 28.63
N GLY A 30 -16.04 2.03 28.09
CA GLY A 30 -15.54 2.85 26.99
C GLY A 30 -15.53 2.14 25.64
N VAL A 31 -16.33 1.09 25.46
CA VAL A 31 -16.47 0.40 24.17
C VAL A 31 -17.74 0.90 23.47
N PRO A 32 -17.66 1.32 22.19
CA PRO A 32 -18.84 1.66 21.41
C PRO A 32 -19.55 0.38 20.96
N ASP A 33 -20.60 -0.03 21.68
CA ASP A 33 -21.33 -1.27 21.42
C ASP A 33 -22.78 -1.06 20.96
N ARG A 34 -23.29 0.17 21.09
CA ARG A 34 -24.58 0.58 20.56
C ARG A 34 -24.44 1.76 19.61
N LEU A 35 -25.47 1.96 18.81
CA LEU A 35 -25.55 2.99 17.78
C LEU A 35 -26.93 3.64 17.87
N LYS A 36 -27.00 4.95 17.66
CA LYS A 36 -28.27 5.67 17.53
C LYS A 36 -28.24 6.60 16.32
N LEU A 37 -29.44 6.88 15.80
CA LEU A 37 -29.61 7.83 14.72
C LEU A 37 -29.51 9.25 15.27
N ILE A 38 -28.71 10.08 14.61
CA ILE A 38 -28.80 11.53 14.77
C ILE A 38 -30.13 11.96 14.11
N PRO A 39 -31.03 12.68 14.82
CA PRO A 39 -32.27 13.19 14.25
C PRO A 39 -32.01 14.06 13.03
N GLU A 40 -32.87 14.01 12.01
CA GLU A 40 -32.66 14.78 10.77
C GLU A 40 -32.62 16.28 11.01
N SER A 41 -33.43 16.77 11.97
CA SER A 41 -33.43 18.17 12.39
C SER A 41 -32.11 18.62 13.02
N GLU A 42 -31.36 17.70 13.65
CA GLU A 42 -30.03 17.96 14.21
C GLU A 42 -28.93 17.78 13.16
N LEU A 43 -29.06 16.76 12.30
CA LEU A 43 -28.06 16.46 11.27
C LEU A 43 -27.93 17.59 10.24
N GLY A 44 -29.02 18.29 9.93
CA GLY A 44 -29.03 19.49 9.08
C GLY A 44 -28.68 19.25 7.60
N ARG A 45 -28.55 18.00 7.18
CA ARG A 45 -28.25 17.57 5.80
C ARG A 45 -28.76 16.15 5.55
N PRO A 46 -28.88 15.72 4.28
CA PRO A 46 -29.13 14.32 3.97
C PRO A 46 -28.04 13.38 4.51
N ARG A 47 -28.44 12.14 4.81
CA ARG A 47 -27.51 11.04 5.12
C ARG A 47 -26.73 10.67 3.87
N VAL A 48 -25.43 10.47 4.03
CA VAL A 48 -24.52 10.09 2.95
C VAL A 48 -24.32 8.57 2.96
N ASN A 49 -24.39 7.94 1.79
CA ASN A 49 -24.07 6.53 1.64
C ASN A 49 -22.54 6.34 1.67
N VAL A 50 -22.04 5.49 2.55
CA VAL A 50 -20.60 5.24 2.70
C VAL A 50 -20.29 3.77 2.43
N VAL A 51 -19.35 3.54 1.51
CA VAL A 51 -18.78 2.21 1.21
C VAL A 51 -17.35 2.17 1.75
N PHE A 52 -17.00 1.08 2.42
CA PHE A 52 -15.70 0.88 3.06
C PHE A 52 -14.89 -0.16 2.29
N THR A 53 -13.73 0.24 1.79
CA THR A 53 -12.69 -0.70 1.38
C THR A 53 -11.60 -0.72 2.46
N VAL A 54 -11.53 -1.82 3.20
CA VAL A 54 -10.63 -1.95 4.36
C VAL A 54 -9.45 -2.85 4.03
N SER A 55 -8.27 -2.65 4.62
CA SER A 55 -7.13 -3.55 4.38
C SER A 55 -7.34 -4.94 4.99
N GLY A 56 -6.65 -5.97 4.50
CA GLY A 56 -6.69 -7.30 5.12
C GLY A 56 -6.28 -7.27 6.60
N LEU A 57 -5.28 -6.45 6.93
CA LEU A 57 -4.89 -6.17 8.33
C LEU A 57 -6.01 -5.52 9.15
N TYR A 58 -6.83 -4.66 8.54
CA TYR A 58 -8.00 -4.09 9.22
C TYR A 58 -9.05 -5.16 9.50
N ARG A 59 -9.35 -6.01 8.51
CA ARG A 59 -10.27 -7.15 8.66
C ARG A 59 -9.85 -8.04 9.82
N ASP A 60 -8.57 -8.39 9.91
CA ASP A 60 -8.07 -9.35 10.89
C ASP A 60 -7.90 -8.73 12.28
N GLY A 61 -7.49 -7.46 12.35
CA GLY A 61 -7.17 -6.79 13.61
C GLY A 61 -8.30 -5.94 14.22
N LEU A 62 -9.34 -5.60 13.46
CA LEU A 62 -10.43 -4.70 13.86
C LEU A 62 -11.80 -5.24 13.39
N ALA A 63 -11.99 -6.55 13.49
CA ALA A 63 -13.21 -7.23 13.05
C ALA A 63 -14.48 -6.69 13.74
N ASP A 64 -14.39 -6.28 15.00
CA ASP A 64 -15.47 -5.64 15.75
C ASP A 64 -15.90 -4.31 15.12
N LYS A 65 -14.96 -3.55 14.54
CA LYS A 65 -15.26 -2.31 13.81
C LYS A 65 -15.96 -2.57 12.50
N ILE A 66 -15.66 -3.67 11.80
CA ILE A 66 -16.44 -4.08 10.61
C ILE A 66 -17.91 -4.30 10.99
N VAL A 67 -18.18 -5.02 12.08
CA VAL A 67 -19.54 -5.26 12.58
C VAL A 67 -20.22 -3.93 12.96
N LEU A 68 -19.51 -3.02 13.63
CA LEU A 68 -20.02 -1.70 13.98
C LEU A 68 -20.42 -0.89 12.73
N LEU A 69 -19.58 -0.88 11.69
CA LEU A 69 -19.83 -0.15 10.45
C LEU A 69 -21.00 -0.75 9.65
N ASP A 70 -21.13 -2.09 9.60
CA ASP A 70 -22.27 -2.76 8.97
C ASP A 70 -23.58 -2.42 9.70
N ARG A 71 -23.59 -2.50 11.04
CA ARG A 71 -24.76 -2.11 11.84
C ARG A 71 -25.13 -0.64 11.64
N ALA A 72 -24.15 0.25 11.55
CA ALA A 72 -24.39 1.67 11.30
C ALA A 72 -24.99 1.94 9.93
N ALA A 73 -24.49 1.30 8.88
CA ALA A 73 -25.05 1.44 7.54
C ALA A 73 -26.50 0.94 7.49
N ARG A 74 -26.80 -0.20 8.14
CA ARG A 74 -28.16 -0.74 8.23
C ARG A 74 -29.10 0.15 9.04
N LEU A 75 -28.63 0.71 10.15
CA LEU A 75 -29.38 1.67 10.96
C LEU A 75 -29.67 2.96 10.18
N ALA A 76 -28.68 3.53 9.50
CA ALA A 76 -28.87 4.70 8.65
C ALA A 76 -29.85 4.43 7.50
N ALA A 77 -29.80 3.24 6.91
CA ALA A 77 -30.74 2.84 5.85
C ALA A 77 -32.18 2.64 6.34
N SER A 78 -32.42 2.38 7.64
CA SER A 78 -33.78 2.25 8.19
C SER A 78 -34.44 3.61 8.48
N ALA A 79 -33.68 4.70 8.43
CA ALA A 79 -34.16 6.07 8.64
C ALA A 79 -34.86 6.64 7.39
N GLY A 80 -35.99 6.04 7.00
CA GLY A 80 -36.84 6.53 5.92
C GLY A 80 -36.26 6.35 4.52
N ASP A 81 -36.63 7.24 3.58
CA ASP A 81 -36.10 7.22 2.22
C ASP A 81 -34.88 8.14 2.06
N ASN A 82 -33.69 7.53 2.05
CA ASN A 82 -32.42 8.23 1.93
C ASN A 82 -31.48 7.52 0.93
N ALA A 83 -30.25 8.03 0.78
CA ALA A 83 -29.29 7.50 -0.18
C ALA A 83 -28.97 6.01 0.05
N LEU A 84 -28.90 5.56 1.31
CA LEU A 84 -28.59 4.17 1.63
C LEU A 84 -29.78 3.25 1.31
N SER A 85 -31.01 3.65 1.68
CA SER A 85 -32.21 2.85 1.41
C SER A 85 -32.51 2.74 -0.09
N ARG A 86 -32.29 3.80 -0.86
CA ARG A 86 -32.40 3.79 -2.33
C ARG A 86 -31.40 2.82 -2.96
N GLN A 87 -30.12 2.95 -2.60
CA GLN A 87 -29.07 2.05 -3.07
C GLN A 87 -29.35 0.59 -2.70
N ASN A 88 -29.89 0.33 -1.51
CA ASN A 88 -30.28 -1.02 -1.10
C ASN A 88 -31.37 -1.60 -2.01
N ARG A 89 -32.40 -0.82 -2.36
CA ARG A 89 -33.46 -1.30 -3.26
C ARG A 89 -32.94 -1.59 -4.67
N GLU A 90 -32.07 -0.73 -5.19
CA GLU A 90 -31.44 -0.92 -6.51
C GLU A 90 -30.52 -2.15 -6.54
N THR A 91 -29.69 -2.30 -5.50
CA THR A 91 -28.77 -3.45 -5.38
C THR A 91 -29.55 -4.74 -5.18
N HIS A 92 -30.62 -4.72 -4.37
CA HIS A 92 -31.52 -5.86 -4.20
C HIS A 92 -32.12 -6.32 -5.53
N ALA A 93 -32.71 -5.40 -6.29
CA ALA A 93 -33.29 -5.68 -7.59
C ALA A 93 -32.24 -6.26 -8.56
N ALA A 94 -31.02 -5.70 -8.57
CA ALA A 94 -29.93 -6.18 -9.41
C ALA A 94 -29.49 -7.62 -9.03
N LEU A 95 -29.40 -7.93 -7.74
CA LEU A 95 -29.02 -9.26 -7.25
C LEU A 95 -30.10 -10.30 -7.55
N VAL A 96 -31.37 -9.97 -7.32
CA VAL A 96 -32.50 -10.86 -7.67
C VAL A 96 -32.54 -11.13 -9.18
N THR A 97 -32.32 -10.10 -10.00
CA THR A 97 -32.21 -10.25 -11.47
C THR A 97 -31.05 -11.16 -11.86
N ALA A 98 -29.95 -11.13 -11.09
CA ALA A 98 -28.80 -12.02 -11.29
C ALA A 98 -28.99 -13.43 -10.70
N GLY A 99 -30.17 -13.77 -10.17
CA GLY A 99 -30.50 -15.10 -9.66
C GLY A 99 -30.17 -15.34 -8.19
N VAL A 100 -29.79 -14.30 -7.43
CA VAL A 100 -29.60 -14.41 -5.98
C VAL A 100 -30.98 -14.52 -5.30
N ALA A 101 -31.13 -15.45 -4.34
CA ALA A 101 -32.37 -15.63 -3.58
C ALA A 101 -32.79 -14.31 -2.90
N LYS A 102 -34.10 -14.01 -2.85
CA LYS A 102 -34.61 -12.69 -2.43
C LYS A 102 -34.16 -12.29 -1.03
N GLU A 103 -34.14 -13.24 -0.10
CA GLU A 103 -33.74 -13.05 1.28
C GLU A 103 -32.24 -12.79 1.40
N GLU A 104 -31.43 -13.53 0.64
CA GLU A 104 -29.99 -13.33 0.56
C GLU A 104 -29.65 -11.99 -0.10
N ALA A 105 -30.33 -11.66 -1.20
CA ALA A 105 -30.19 -10.38 -1.87
C ALA A 105 -30.51 -9.21 -0.94
N ALA A 106 -31.48 -9.36 -0.02
CA ALA A 106 -31.83 -8.31 0.93
C ALA A 106 -30.76 -8.11 1.99
N GLU A 107 -30.11 -9.18 2.44
CA GLU A 107 -28.96 -9.09 3.35
C GLU A 107 -27.79 -8.37 2.68
N LEU A 108 -27.42 -8.83 1.47
CA LEU A 108 -26.25 -8.37 0.71
C LEU A 108 -26.41 -6.94 0.19
N ALA A 109 -27.62 -6.53 -0.16
CA ALA A 109 -27.89 -5.18 -0.65
C ALA A 109 -27.53 -4.11 0.40
N GLY A 110 -27.68 -4.42 1.68
CA GLY A 110 -27.32 -3.55 2.80
C GLY A 110 -25.83 -3.51 3.13
N ALA A 111 -25.02 -4.39 2.54
CA ALA A 111 -23.61 -4.48 2.88
C ALA A 111 -22.81 -3.28 2.36
N ARG A 112 -21.85 -2.81 3.16
CA ARG A 112 -20.98 -1.67 2.83
C ARG A 112 -19.50 -1.91 3.03
N VAL A 113 -19.09 -3.01 3.68
CA VAL A 113 -17.67 -3.29 3.93
C VAL A 113 -17.17 -4.37 2.98
N PHE A 114 -16.11 -4.04 2.24
CA PHE A 114 -15.50 -4.88 1.22
C PHE A 114 -13.98 -4.95 1.43
N THR A 115 -13.40 -6.13 1.20
CA THR A 115 -11.95 -6.30 1.15
C THR A 115 -11.55 -7.55 0.36
N THR A 116 -10.28 -7.92 0.42
CA THR A 116 -9.73 -9.18 -0.09
C THR A 116 -10.36 -10.39 0.58
N ALA A 117 -10.22 -11.56 -0.06
CA ALA A 117 -10.61 -12.84 0.53
C ALA A 117 -9.92 -13.07 1.89
N PRO A 118 -10.53 -13.81 2.83
CA PRO A 118 -9.87 -14.22 4.06
C PRO A 118 -8.49 -14.83 3.78
N GLY A 119 -7.46 -14.39 4.53
CA GLY A 119 -6.07 -14.82 4.33
C GLY A 119 -5.30 -14.08 3.22
N ALA A 120 -5.96 -13.26 2.39
CA ALA A 120 -5.29 -12.40 1.41
C ALA A 120 -5.15 -10.96 1.94
N TYR A 121 -4.03 -10.28 1.60
CA TYR A 121 -3.68 -8.94 2.12
C TYR A 121 -3.38 -7.90 1.04
N GLY A 122 -2.89 -8.32 -0.13
CA GLY A 122 -2.71 -7.50 -1.33
C GLY A 122 -3.52 -8.05 -2.50
N PHE A 123 -3.65 -7.26 -3.56
CA PHE A 123 -4.44 -7.63 -4.75
C PHE A 123 -3.66 -7.54 -6.07
N GLY A 124 -2.35 -7.26 -6.03
CA GLY A 124 -1.47 -7.40 -7.19
C GLY A 124 -1.51 -6.22 -8.16
N LEU A 125 -2.16 -5.11 -7.79
CA LEU A 125 -2.26 -3.92 -8.64
C LEU A 125 -0.89 -3.25 -8.84
N GLU A 126 0.00 -3.34 -7.85
CA GLU A 126 1.38 -2.89 -7.95
C GLU A 126 2.12 -3.54 -9.12
N ARG A 127 1.94 -4.86 -9.32
CA ARG A 127 2.60 -5.58 -10.41
C ARG A 127 2.07 -5.14 -11.77
N PHE A 128 0.77 -4.84 -11.85
CA PHE A 128 0.16 -4.33 -13.06
C PHE A 128 0.74 -2.96 -13.43
N VAL A 129 0.87 -2.08 -12.43
CA VAL A 129 1.47 -0.75 -12.57
C VAL A 129 2.95 -0.85 -12.95
N GLU A 130 3.74 -1.63 -12.23
CA GLU A 130 5.18 -1.78 -12.46
C GLU A 130 5.49 -2.28 -13.89
N GLN A 131 4.65 -3.16 -14.43
CA GLN A 131 4.74 -3.66 -15.81
C GLN A 131 4.42 -2.61 -16.87
N SER A 132 3.81 -1.48 -16.50
CA SER A 132 3.56 -0.34 -17.39
C SER A 132 2.73 -0.71 -18.63
N ARG A 133 1.74 -1.58 -18.44
CA ARG A 133 0.89 -2.08 -19.51
C ARG A 133 0.22 -0.94 -20.27
N ASP A 134 0.19 -1.03 -21.59
CA ASP A 134 -0.48 -0.03 -22.42
C ASP A 134 -2.01 -0.18 -22.27
N LYS A 135 -2.75 0.87 -22.60
CA LYS A 135 -4.22 0.94 -22.42
C LYS A 135 -5.02 -0.13 -23.18
N ASP A 136 -4.44 -0.73 -24.21
CA ASP A 136 -5.11 -1.67 -25.12
C ASP A 136 -4.99 -3.14 -24.68
N GLU A 137 -4.46 -3.41 -23.48
CA GLU A 137 -4.31 -4.77 -22.97
C GLU A 137 -5.62 -5.32 -22.36
N PRO A 138 -5.91 -6.63 -22.50
CA PRO A 138 -7.25 -7.19 -22.29
C PRO A 138 -7.72 -7.22 -20.82
N GLU A 139 -6.79 -7.34 -19.87
CA GLU A 139 -7.09 -7.25 -18.43
C GLU A 139 -6.89 -5.80 -17.98
N THR A 140 -7.91 -5.22 -17.35
CA THR A 140 -7.85 -3.84 -16.84
C THR A 140 -7.59 -3.81 -15.33
N MET A 141 -6.96 -2.73 -14.85
CA MET A 141 -6.81 -2.47 -13.41
C MET A 141 -8.15 -2.47 -12.67
N ALA A 142 -9.23 -2.00 -13.32
CA ALA A 142 -10.58 -2.05 -12.78
C ALA A 142 -11.03 -3.48 -12.52
N GLN A 143 -10.85 -4.37 -13.50
CA GLN A 143 -11.26 -5.77 -13.38
C GLN A 143 -10.47 -6.47 -12.28
N LEU A 144 -9.17 -6.22 -12.18
CA LEU A 144 -8.33 -6.77 -11.12
C LEU A 144 -8.84 -6.32 -9.73
N TYR A 145 -9.04 -5.01 -9.55
CA TYR A 145 -9.55 -4.46 -8.29
C TYR A 145 -10.92 -5.04 -7.93
N LEU A 146 -11.89 -4.96 -8.84
CA LEU A 146 -13.25 -5.49 -8.64
C LEU A 146 -13.27 -7.00 -8.41
N THR A 147 -12.33 -7.76 -8.95
CA THR A 147 -12.26 -9.21 -8.70
C THR A 147 -11.72 -9.50 -7.30
N LYS A 148 -10.62 -8.84 -6.92
CA LYS A 148 -9.90 -9.14 -5.68
C LYS A 148 -10.55 -8.52 -4.46
N MET A 149 -11.15 -7.34 -4.59
CA MET A 149 -11.75 -6.58 -3.49
C MET A 149 -13.24 -6.86 -3.24
N ASN A 150 -13.89 -7.67 -4.09
CA ASN A 150 -15.31 -7.97 -4.02
C ASN A 150 -15.63 -9.12 -3.04
N HIS A 151 -15.04 -9.09 -1.85
CA HIS A 151 -15.42 -9.98 -0.75
C HIS A 151 -16.14 -9.14 0.30
N VAL A 152 -17.39 -9.49 0.58
CA VAL A 152 -18.27 -8.73 1.46
C VAL A 152 -18.11 -9.18 2.91
N TYR A 153 -18.15 -8.20 3.81
CA TYR A 153 -18.09 -8.41 5.25
C TYR A 153 -19.24 -7.66 5.93
N THR A 154 -20.04 -8.39 6.68
CA THR A 154 -21.19 -7.92 7.45
C THR A 154 -21.20 -8.62 8.80
N GLU A 155 -22.17 -8.31 9.66
CA GLU A 155 -22.37 -9.09 10.88
C GLU A 155 -22.70 -10.58 10.60
N LYS A 156 -23.30 -10.89 9.44
CA LYS A 156 -23.78 -12.23 9.09
C LYS A 156 -22.96 -12.93 8.01
N THR A 157 -22.21 -12.18 7.20
CA THR A 157 -21.46 -12.67 6.04
C THR A 157 -20.00 -12.28 6.19
N TRP A 158 -19.07 -13.22 6.08
CA TRP A 158 -17.64 -12.95 6.28
C TRP A 158 -16.80 -13.46 5.10
N GLY A 159 -16.38 -12.55 4.23
CA GLY A 159 -15.47 -12.85 3.11
C GLY A 159 -16.12 -13.52 1.91
N ARG A 160 -17.44 -13.46 1.76
CA ARG A 160 -18.15 -14.06 0.62
C ARG A 160 -17.92 -13.24 -0.65
N ASN A 161 -17.60 -13.90 -1.77
CA ASN A 161 -17.58 -13.26 -3.08
C ASN A 161 -18.97 -13.33 -3.72
N VAL A 162 -19.53 -12.18 -4.11
CA VAL A 162 -20.82 -12.10 -4.80
C VAL A 162 -20.63 -11.29 -6.08
N PRO A 163 -20.74 -11.88 -7.28
CA PRO A 163 -20.43 -11.21 -8.53
C PRO A 163 -21.08 -9.82 -8.66
N LYS A 164 -20.27 -8.83 -9.04
CA LYS A 164 -20.69 -7.42 -9.25
C LYS A 164 -21.24 -6.69 -8.02
N LEU A 165 -21.21 -7.26 -6.81
CA LEU A 165 -21.77 -6.60 -5.62
C LEU A 165 -21.05 -5.29 -5.30
N LEU A 166 -19.72 -5.30 -5.21
CA LEU A 166 -18.92 -4.09 -5.03
C LEU A 166 -19.15 -3.10 -6.19
N GLN A 167 -19.15 -3.58 -7.44
CA GLN A 167 -19.40 -2.71 -8.60
C GLN A 167 -20.75 -1.99 -8.50
N ASN A 168 -21.80 -2.67 -8.02
CA ASN A 168 -23.10 -2.04 -7.78
C ASN A 168 -23.03 -0.99 -6.67
N GLN A 169 -22.29 -1.24 -5.58
CA GLN A 169 -22.12 -0.27 -4.48
C GLN A 169 -21.30 0.95 -4.88
N LEU A 170 -20.43 0.84 -5.90
CA LEU A 170 -19.65 1.95 -6.43
C LEU A 170 -20.40 2.80 -7.47
N ARG A 171 -21.63 2.43 -7.84
CA ARG A 171 -22.48 3.28 -8.69
C ARG A 171 -22.80 4.56 -7.94
N GLY A 172 -22.57 5.70 -8.59
CA GLY A 172 -22.78 7.02 -7.98
C GLY A 172 -21.76 7.38 -6.90
N ASN A 173 -20.58 6.74 -6.88
CA ASN A 173 -19.51 7.16 -5.97
C ASN A 173 -19.00 8.57 -6.33
N GLU A 174 -19.17 9.53 -5.43
CA GLU A 174 -18.83 10.95 -5.65
C GLU A 174 -17.46 11.35 -5.10
N ALA A 175 -16.98 10.66 -4.06
CA ALA A 175 -15.69 10.97 -3.45
C ALA A 175 -15.05 9.72 -2.82
N ILE A 176 -13.72 9.62 -2.92
CA ILE A 176 -12.90 8.62 -2.26
C ILE A 176 -12.02 9.32 -1.24
N LEU A 177 -12.14 8.90 0.02
CA LEU A 177 -11.40 9.47 1.14
C LEU A 177 -10.37 8.49 1.68
N HIS A 178 -9.19 8.99 2.03
CA HIS A 178 -8.21 8.26 2.83
C HIS A 178 -7.55 9.19 3.84
N SER A 179 -7.15 8.68 5.00
CA SER A 179 -6.44 9.46 6.02
C SER A 179 -4.94 9.42 5.83
N ARG A 180 -4.27 10.48 6.28
CA ARG A 180 -2.83 10.55 6.54
C ARG A 180 -2.58 11.22 7.87
N SER A 181 -2.08 10.45 8.84
CA SER A 181 -1.83 10.90 10.22
C SER A 181 -0.34 11.02 10.58
N SER A 182 0.57 10.63 9.69
CA SER A 182 2.02 10.62 9.94
C SER A 182 2.80 11.59 9.04
N ASN A 183 3.83 12.24 9.60
CA ASN A 183 4.84 12.97 8.82
C ASN A 183 6.02 12.08 8.40
N LEU A 184 6.15 10.87 8.97
CA LEU A 184 7.29 9.97 8.70
C LEU A 184 7.29 9.44 7.27
N TYR A 185 6.11 9.13 6.75
CA TYR A 185 5.90 8.66 5.39
C TYR A 185 4.60 9.26 4.84
N GLY A 186 4.49 9.33 3.52
CA GLY A 186 3.50 10.06 2.73
C GLY A 186 2.81 9.19 1.66
N ALA A 187 1.96 9.80 0.84
CA ALA A 187 1.18 9.17 -0.23
C ALA A 187 2.03 8.62 -1.38
N VAL A 188 3.28 9.08 -1.51
CA VAL A 188 4.26 8.66 -2.53
C VAL A 188 5.45 7.94 -1.90
N ASP A 189 5.38 7.57 -0.62
CA ASP A 189 6.41 6.77 0.07
C ASP A 189 6.07 5.27 0.14
N ASN A 190 4.87 4.87 -0.27
CA ASN A 190 4.50 3.48 -0.44
C ASN A 190 3.56 3.31 -1.64
N ASP A 191 3.49 2.07 -2.09
CA ASP A 191 2.62 1.63 -3.17
C ASP A 191 1.16 1.44 -2.75
N ASP A 192 0.91 1.16 -1.47
CA ASP A 192 -0.45 0.88 -1.00
C ASP A 192 -1.43 2.02 -1.29
N VAL A 193 -1.04 3.31 -1.16
CA VAL A 193 -2.04 4.38 -1.29
C VAL A 193 -2.62 4.46 -2.70
N TYR A 194 -1.80 4.44 -3.75
CA TYR A 194 -2.32 4.42 -5.12
C TYR A 194 -3.04 3.10 -5.40
N GLN A 195 -2.60 1.99 -4.82
CA GLN A 195 -3.28 0.72 -5.02
C GLN A 195 -4.71 0.76 -4.48
N TRP A 196 -4.89 1.27 -3.25
CA TRP A 196 -6.18 1.33 -2.59
C TRP A 196 -7.05 2.46 -3.13
N MET A 197 -6.57 3.71 -3.12
CA MET A 197 -7.35 4.85 -3.58
C MET A 197 -7.45 4.90 -5.10
N GLY A 198 -6.32 4.77 -5.79
CA GLY A 198 -6.29 4.79 -7.24
C GLY A 198 -6.97 3.56 -7.85
N GLY A 199 -6.77 2.38 -7.26
CA GLY A 199 -7.52 1.19 -7.66
C GLY A 199 -9.04 1.37 -7.47
N LEU A 200 -9.48 1.94 -6.35
CA LEU A 200 -10.89 2.24 -6.11
C LEU A 200 -11.44 3.29 -7.09
N ARG A 201 -10.63 4.28 -7.48
CA ARG A 201 -10.97 5.28 -8.49
C ARG A 201 -11.25 4.62 -9.83
N VAL A 202 -10.32 3.79 -10.31
CA VAL A 202 -10.45 3.05 -11.57
C VAL A 202 -11.64 2.08 -11.53
N ALA A 203 -11.88 1.41 -10.39
CA ALA A 203 -13.05 0.55 -10.20
C ALA A 203 -14.37 1.34 -10.21
N SER A 204 -14.38 2.56 -9.65
CA SER A 204 -15.54 3.45 -9.67
C SER A 204 -15.85 3.94 -11.09
N GLU A 205 -14.82 4.24 -11.90
CA GLU A 205 -14.99 4.58 -13.33
C GLU A 205 -15.61 3.44 -14.12
N ALA A 206 -15.14 2.21 -13.90
CA ALA A 206 -15.74 1.03 -14.50
C ALA A 206 -17.17 0.73 -14.01
N ALA A 207 -17.58 1.33 -12.89
CA ALA A 207 -18.95 1.32 -12.41
C ALA A 207 -19.79 2.52 -12.91
N GLY A 208 -19.20 3.42 -13.72
CA GLY A 208 -19.84 4.60 -14.29
C GLY A 208 -19.76 5.87 -13.44
N ALA A 209 -18.97 5.88 -12.37
CA ALA A 209 -18.80 7.01 -11.47
C ALA A 209 -17.43 7.69 -11.62
N LYS A 210 -17.34 8.99 -11.31
CA LYS A 210 -16.08 9.76 -11.42
C LYS A 210 -15.74 10.49 -10.11
N PRO A 211 -15.39 9.77 -9.03
CA PRO A 211 -15.24 10.39 -7.72
C PRO A 211 -14.02 11.32 -7.62
N GLU A 212 -14.15 12.37 -6.82
CA GLU A 212 -13.02 13.18 -6.35
C GLU A 212 -12.12 12.35 -5.41
N LEU A 213 -10.83 12.68 -5.33
CA LEU A 213 -9.88 12.03 -4.45
C LEU A 213 -9.48 12.98 -3.33
N LEU A 214 -9.82 12.64 -2.10
CA LEU A 214 -9.64 13.52 -0.96
C LEU A 214 -8.79 12.84 0.14
N MET A 215 -7.88 13.60 0.72
CA MET A 215 -7.00 13.20 1.80
C MET A 215 -7.42 13.90 3.08
N ASN A 216 -7.81 13.13 4.10
CA ASN A 216 -7.90 13.65 5.45
C ASN A 216 -6.48 13.79 6.01
N ASN A 217 -5.92 15.00 5.91
CA ASN A 217 -4.63 15.32 6.46
C ASN A 217 -4.74 15.59 7.96
N MET A 218 -4.40 14.57 8.75
CA MET A 218 -4.41 14.57 10.21
C MET A 218 -2.99 14.60 10.80
N ARG A 219 -1.98 15.02 10.01
CA ARG A 219 -0.56 15.00 10.42
C ARG A 219 -0.20 16.04 11.49
N ARG A 220 -1.11 16.96 11.79
CA ARG A 220 -0.95 18.02 12.80
C ARG A 220 -2.22 18.15 13.60
N ALA A 221 -2.14 17.82 14.89
CA ALA A 221 -3.25 17.96 15.83
C ALA A 221 -3.77 19.41 15.84
N GLY A 222 -5.09 19.58 15.78
CA GLY A 222 -5.79 20.88 15.76
C GLY A 222 -5.68 21.64 14.43
N ARG A 223 -5.08 21.04 13.40
CA ARG A 223 -4.99 21.57 12.03
C ARG A 223 -5.36 20.51 11.00
N GLU A 224 -6.24 19.61 11.38
CA GLU A 224 -6.83 18.59 10.52
C GLU A 224 -7.59 19.27 9.38
N LYS A 225 -7.40 18.79 8.16
CA LYS A 225 -8.13 19.30 7.00
C LYS A 225 -8.31 18.22 5.94
N LEU A 226 -9.42 18.34 5.21
CA LEU A 226 -9.65 17.59 3.99
C LEU A 226 -8.97 18.35 2.84
N GLU A 227 -8.11 17.66 2.10
CA GLU A 227 -7.36 18.22 0.98
C GLU A 227 -7.62 17.39 -0.27
N ASP A 228 -7.65 18.03 -1.44
CA ASP A 228 -7.59 17.30 -2.71
C ASP A 228 -6.25 16.54 -2.85
N ALA A 229 -6.31 15.33 -3.41
CA ALA A 229 -5.16 14.43 -3.51
C ALA A 229 -4.04 15.00 -4.39
N ARG A 230 -4.36 15.75 -5.45
CA ARG A 230 -3.34 16.41 -6.30
C ARG A 230 -2.57 17.43 -5.47
N GLY A 231 -3.28 18.27 -4.71
CA GLY A 231 -2.66 19.26 -3.82
C GLY A 231 -1.80 18.61 -2.72
N PHE A 232 -2.31 17.53 -2.12
CA PHE A 232 -1.59 16.77 -1.08
C PHE A 232 -0.29 16.15 -1.62
N ILE A 233 -0.36 15.44 -2.75
CA ILE A 233 0.79 14.79 -3.40
C ILE A 233 1.80 15.82 -3.87
N ALA A 234 1.37 16.93 -4.48
CA ALA A 234 2.27 18.00 -4.89
C ALA A 234 3.03 18.60 -3.70
N THR A 235 2.34 18.82 -2.57
CA THR A 235 2.97 19.32 -1.34
C THR A 235 4.01 18.33 -0.82
N GLU A 236 3.70 17.04 -0.85
CA GLU A 236 4.60 15.99 -0.39
C GLU A 236 5.86 15.87 -1.24
N LEU A 237 5.70 15.84 -2.58
CA LEU A 237 6.82 15.81 -3.51
C LEU A 237 7.77 16.99 -3.28
N ASN A 238 7.24 18.20 -3.10
CA ASN A 238 8.04 19.39 -2.80
C ASN A 238 8.72 19.33 -1.42
N ALA A 239 8.05 18.78 -0.41
CA ALA A 239 8.58 18.70 0.95
C ALA A 239 9.65 17.60 1.11
N ARG A 240 9.61 16.56 0.27
CA ARG A 240 10.44 15.35 0.38
C ARG A 240 11.21 15.04 -0.92
N ASN A 241 10.54 14.48 -1.92
CA ASN A 241 11.19 13.86 -3.08
C ASN A 241 11.93 14.84 -4.00
N TRP A 242 11.56 16.12 -3.97
CA TRP A 242 12.23 17.21 -4.69
C TRP A 242 12.98 18.16 -3.77
N ASN A 243 13.02 17.87 -2.47
CA ASN A 243 13.68 18.71 -1.48
C ASN A 243 15.17 18.36 -1.40
N PRO A 244 16.10 19.27 -1.73
CA PRO A 244 17.54 19.00 -1.70
C PRO A 244 18.03 18.57 -0.32
N ARG A 245 17.39 19.02 0.77
CA ARG A 245 17.74 18.58 2.13
C ARG A 245 17.43 17.10 2.34
N TRP A 246 16.24 16.64 1.91
CA TRP A 246 15.88 15.24 2.03
C TRP A 246 16.77 14.37 1.14
N ILE A 247 17.04 14.81 -0.09
CA ILE A 247 17.92 14.11 -1.02
C ILE A 247 19.33 13.95 -0.42
N ALA A 248 19.91 15.03 0.13
CA ALA A 248 21.22 15.00 0.75
C ALA A 248 21.29 14.06 1.98
N GLU A 249 20.23 14.01 2.80
CA GLU A 249 20.17 13.03 3.91
C GLU A 249 20.04 11.60 3.40
N MET A 250 19.24 11.35 2.35
CA MET A 250 19.16 10.02 1.72
C MET A 250 20.50 9.61 1.10
N GLN A 251 21.31 10.54 0.57
CA GLN A 251 22.63 10.20 0.05
C GLN A 251 23.56 9.62 1.11
N LYS A 252 23.43 10.06 2.38
CA LYS A 252 24.21 9.52 3.51
C LYS A 252 23.87 8.07 3.83
N GLU A 253 22.67 7.63 3.48
CA GLU A 253 22.18 6.25 3.66
C GLU A 253 22.61 5.29 2.53
N GLY A 254 23.44 5.76 1.59
CA GLY A 254 24.05 4.94 0.55
C GLY A 254 23.04 4.15 -0.26
N TYR A 255 23.21 2.81 -0.31
CA TYR A 255 22.35 1.92 -1.09
C TYR A 255 20.86 2.05 -0.72
N SER A 256 20.55 2.15 0.57
CA SER A 256 19.17 2.23 1.06
C SER A 256 18.51 3.55 0.65
N GLY A 257 19.22 4.67 0.80
CA GLY A 257 18.71 5.97 0.37
C GLY A 257 18.48 6.05 -1.13
N ALA A 258 19.41 5.50 -1.94
CA ALA A 258 19.22 5.39 -3.38
C ALA A 258 17.98 4.56 -3.76
N ARG A 259 17.69 3.50 -2.99
CA ARG A 259 16.50 2.67 -3.19
C ARG A 259 15.21 3.41 -2.83
N GLU A 260 15.18 4.19 -1.76
CA GLU A 260 13.99 4.97 -1.39
C GLU A 260 13.72 6.11 -2.40
N MET A 261 14.77 6.76 -2.92
CA MET A 261 14.64 7.70 -4.04
C MET A 261 14.00 7.01 -5.27
N MET A 262 14.50 5.84 -5.65
CA MET A 262 13.97 5.08 -6.79
C MET A 262 12.51 4.67 -6.59
N LYS A 263 12.16 4.14 -5.42
CA LYS A 263 10.78 3.76 -5.10
C LYS A 263 9.80 4.90 -5.26
N SER A 264 10.17 6.11 -4.85
CA SER A 264 9.28 7.28 -4.99
C SER A 264 8.92 7.60 -6.44
N VAL A 265 9.82 7.31 -7.39
CA VAL A 265 9.56 7.47 -8.84
C VAL A 265 8.58 6.41 -9.32
N GLU A 266 8.71 5.17 -8.86
CA GLU A 266 7.75 4.09 -9.17
C GLU A 266 6.37 4.34 -8.52
N TYR A 267 6.33 4.84 -7.29
CA TYR A 267 5.07 5.15 -6.60
C TYR A 267 4.35 6.35 -7.22
N LEU A 268 5.09 7.36 -7.68
CA LEU A 268 4.51 8.44 -8.48
C LEU A 268 3.91 7.90 -9.79
N TYR A 269 4.58 6.93 -10.42
CA TYR A 269 4.03 6.27 -11.60
C TYR A 269 2.75 5.49 -11.28
N GLY A 270 2.64 4.87 -10.11
CA GLY A 270 1.40 4.23 -9.67
C GLY A 270 0.21 5.19 -9.57
N TRP A 271 0.44 6.40 -9.04
CA TRP A 271 -0.57 7.47 -9.07
C TRP A 271 -0.91 7.93 -10.48
N GLN A 272 0.10 8.04 -11.36
CA GLN A 272 -0.10 8.40 -12.77
C GLN A 272 -0.91 7.34 -13.53
N ALA A 273 -0.67 6.06 -13.27
CA ALA A 273 -1.31 4.94 -13.94
C ALA A 273 -2.77 4.78 -13.50
N THR A 274 -3.04 4.94 -12.20
CA THR A 274 -4.37 4.75 -11.63
C THR A 274 -5.24 6.02 -11.67
N THR A 275 -4.63 7.21 -11.55
CA THR A 275 -5.34 8.49 -11.42
C THR A 275 -4.56 9.59 -12.13
N SER A 276 -4.50 9.51 -13.46
CA SER A 276 -3.67 10.39 -14.28
C SER A 276 -3.92 11.89 -14.06
N GLU A 277 -5.14 12.26 -13.70
CA GLU A 277 -5.54 13.63 -13.38
C GLU A 277 -4.90 14.16 -12.10
N THR A 278 -4.50 13.29 -11.17
CA THR A 278 -3.90 13.68 -9.89
C THR A 278 -2.46 14.15 -10.07
N ILE A 279 -1.77 13.69 -11.12
CA ILE A 279 -0.37 13.98 -11.38
C ILE A 279 -0.25 15.01 -12.50
N SER A 280 0.37 16.16 -12.20
CA SER A 280 0.71 17.14 -13.23
C SER A 280 1.75 16.53 -14.19
N PRO A 281 1.60 16.66 -15.53
CA PRO A 281 2.63 16.22 -16.47
C PRO A 281 4.01 16.83 -16.17
N THR A 282 4.06 18.07 -15.66
CA THR A 282 5.31 18.74 -15.28
C THR A 282 6.01 18.10 -14.07
N ALA A 283 5.34 17.24 -13.30
CA ALA A 283 5.97 16.46 -12.24
C ALA A 283 7.07 15.54 -12.80
N TRP A 284 6.87 14.99 -14.00
CA TRP A 284 7.87 14.14 -14.66
C TRP A 284 9.09 14.92 -15.12
N LYS A 285 8.90 16.16 -15.61
CA LYS A 285 9.99 17.09 -15.86
C LYS A 285 10.79 17.37 -14.59
N LYS A 286 10.13 17.66 -13.49
CA LYS A 286 10.80 17.90 -12.20
C LYS A 286 11.55 16.68 -11.68
N MET A 287 11.01 15.46 -11.89
CA MET A 287 11.73 14.22 -11.57
C MET A 287 13.00 14.08 -12.40
N TYR A 288 12.95 14.37 -13.70
CA TYR A 288 14.15 14.40 -14.54
C TYR A 288 15.15 15.46 -14.06
N ASP A 289 14.71 16.68 -13.80
CA ASP A 289 15.58 17.78 -13.39
C ASP A 289 16.33 17.47 -12.10
N VAL A 290 15.61 16.95 -11.10
CA VAL A 290 16.18 16.62 -9.79
C VAL A 290 17.09 15.39 -9.86
N TYR A 291 16.63 14.28 -10.44
CA TYR A 291 17.33 13.00 -10.32
C TYR A 291 18.27 12.68 -11.49
N VAL A 292 18.11 13.31 -12.65
CA VAL A 292 18.92 13.06 -13.86
C VAL A 292 19.77 14.27 -14.23
N ALA A 293 19.16 15.45 -14.36
CA ALA A 293 19.90 16.67 -14.69
C ALA A 293 20.67 17.26 -13.50
N ASP A 294 20.47 16.72 -12.30
CA ASP A 294 21.11 17.15 -11.04
C ASP A 294 20.95 18.67 -10.81
N GLU A 295 19.71 19.16 -10.89
CA GLU A 295 19.35 20.58 -10.76
C GLU A 295 19.97 21.26 -9.51
N TYR A 296 20.19 20.50 -8.44
CA TYR A 296 20.73 20.99 -7.18
C TYR A 296 22.24 20.82 -7.03
N ASN A 297 22.94 20.27 -8.02
CA ASN A 297 24.37 19.97 -8.00
C ASN A 297 24.78 19.12 -6.77
N LEU A 298 24.01 18.07 -6.49
CA LEU A 298 24.23 17.15 -5.37
C LEU A 298 25.12 15.96 -5.75
N GLY A 299 25.67 15.93 -6.96
CA GLY A 299 26.51 14.83 -7.43
C GLY A 299 25.71 13.56 -7.66
N MET A 300 24.48 13.69 -8.22
CA MET A 300 23.54 12.56 -8.31
C MET A 300 24.11 11.38 -9.10
N GLN A 301 24.86 11.65 -10.19
CA GLN A 301 25.51 10.60 -10.97
C GLN A 301 26.57 9.84 -10.14
N GLU A 302 27.49 10.56 -9.49
CA GLU A 302 28.53 9.95 -8.65
C GLU A 302 27.91 9.14 -7.50
N PHE A 303 26.90 9.72 -6.84
CA PHE A 303 26.17 9.07 -5.77
C PHE A 303 25.59 7.73 -6.22
N PHE A 304 24.81 7.69 -7.31
CA PHE A 304 24.20 6.45 -7.77
C PHE A 304 25.23 5.46 -8.32
N ASP A 305 26.29 5.92 -8.99
CA ASP A 305 27.35 5.06 -9.51
C ASP A 305 28.08 4.29 -8.40
N LYS A 306 28.23 4.92 -7.24
CA LYS A 306 28.81 4.33 -6.03
C LYS A 306 27.80 3.53 -5.20
N ALA A 307 26.62 4.11 -4.96
CA ALA A 307 25.66 3.59 -4.00
C ALA A 307 24.77 2.48 -4.59
N ASN A 308 24.17 2.71 -5.76
CA ASN A 308 23.21 1.78 -6.36
C ASN A 308 22.91 2.09 -7.84
N LYS A 309 23.71 1.54 -8.75
CA LYS A 309 23.50 1.68 -10.21
C LYS A 309 22.16 1.10 -10.68
N ALA A 310 21.68 0.03 -10.05
CA ALA A 310 20.41 -0.59 -10.39
C ALA A 310 19.22 0.34 -10.09
N ALA A 311 19.24 1.06 -8.96
CA ALA A 311 18.23 2.06 -8.64
C ALA A 311 18.17 3.18 -9.69
N LYS A 312 19.34 3.67 -10.13
CA LYS A 312 19.42 4.67 -11.20
C LYS A 312 18.90 4.16 -12.54
N GLN A 313 19.17 2.89 -12.90
CA GLN A 313 18.57 2.28 -14.10
C GLN A 313 17.05 2.31 -14.05
N VAL A 314 16.45 1.99 -12.89
CA VAL A 314 14.98 2.02 -12.74
C VAL A 314 14.44 3.44 -12.87
N ILE A 315 15.07 4.44 -12.23
CA ILE A 315 14.68 5.86 -12.34
C ILE A 315 14.70 6.31 -13.81
N VAL A 316 15.82 6.11 -14.51
CA VAL A 316 15.97 6.55 -15.90
C VAL A 316 15.05 5.76 -16.82
N GLY A 317 14.95 4.44 -16.62
CA GLY A 317 14.03 3.58 -17.37
C GLY A 317 12.56 4.01 -17.19
N ARG A 318 12.16 4.47 -16.01
CA ARG A 318 10.80 4.96 -15.75
C ARG A 318 10.52 6.27 -16.46
N LEU A 319 11.48 7.19 -16.48
CA LEU A 319 11.34 8.44 -17.23
C LEU A 319 11.30 8.20 -18.74
N LEU A 320 12.08 7.25 -19.26
CA LEU A 320 12.01 6.81 -20.66
C LEU A 320 10.67 6.15 -20.98
N GLU A 321 10.08 5.40 -20.05
CA GLU A 321 8.74 4.82 -20.23
C GLU A 321 7.64 5.87 -20.27
N VAL A 322 7.71 6.86 -19.38
CA VAL A 322 6.81 8.03 -19.39
C VAL A 322 6.89 8.77 -20.73
N ASP A 323 8.09 8.89 -21.31
CA ASP A 323 8.32 9.46 -22.62
C ASP A 323 7.72 8.61 -23.74
N ARG A 324 7.99 7.29 -23.73
CA ARG A 324 7.47 6.33 -24.70
C ARG A 324 5.94 6.32 -24.74
N GLN A 325 5.31 6.33 -23.57
CA GLN A 325 3.85 6.35 -23.43
C GLN A 325 3.24 7.72 -23.79
N GLY A 326 4.06 8.77 -23.89
CA GLY A 326 3.60 10.13 -24.18
C GLY A 326 2.89 10.81 -23.01
N THR A 327 2.95 10.24 -21.80
CA THR A 327 2.43 10.84 -20.56
C THR A 327 3.09 12.20 -20.31
N TYR A 328 4.40 12.28 -20.53
CA TYR A 328 5.14 13.53 -20.65
C TYR A 328 6.20 13.36 -21.74
N ARG A 329 6.23 14.27 -22.72
CA ARG A 329 7.21 14.22 -23.81
C ARG A 329 8.42 15.08 -23.44
N PHE A 330 9.56 14.43 -23.24
CA PHE A 330 10.81 15.14 -23.01
C PHE A 330 11.35 15.76 -24.30
N THR A 331 12.17 16.80 -24.18
CA THR A 331 12.86 17.37 -25.34
C THR A 331 13.82 16.35 -25.95
N ALA A 332 14.23 16.57 -27.21
CA ALA A 332 15.16 15.66 -27.88
C ALA A 332 16.49 15.53 -27.13
N SER A 333 17.02 16.62 -26.59
CA SER A 333 18.26 16.63 -25.80
C SER A 333 18.11 15.87 -24.49
N GLU A 334 17.02 16.09 -23.75
CA GLU A 334 16.75 15.38 -22.49
C GLU A 334 16.58 13.87 -22.71
N ARG A 335 15.84 13.49 -23.76
CA ARG A 335 15.68 12.09 -24.16
C ARG A 335 17.02 11.44 -24.49
N VAL A 336 17.86 12.11 -25.29
CA VAL A 336 19.21 11.61 -25.61
C VAL A 336 20.06 11.48 -24.35
N ALA A 337 20.00 12.44 -23.42
CA ALA A 337 20.72 12.34 -22.14
C ALA A 337 20.29 11.13 -21.32
N MET A 338 18.98 10.85 -21.23
CA MET A 338 18.47 9.65 -20.56
C MET A 338 18.89 8.36 -21.27
N LEU A 339 18.84 8.32 -22.61
CA LEU A 339 19.28 7.15 -23.39
C LEU A 339 20.77 6.87 -23.21
N LYS A 340 21.61 7.91 -23.21
CA LYS A 340 23.05 7.79 -22.92
C LYS A 340 23.27 7.18 -21.54
N GLU A 341 22.64 7.75 -20.52
CA GLU A 341 22.81 7.30 -19.14
C GLU A 341 22.30 5.88 -18.93
N PHE A 342 21.12 5.56 -19.46
CA PHE A 342 20.55 4.21 -19.38
C PHE A 342 21.43 3.19 -20.10
N THR A 343 21.92 3.52 -21.30
CA THR A 343 22.84 2.66 -22.06
C THR A 343 24.14 2.44 -21.29
N ARG A 344 24.75 3.50 -20.74
CA ARG A 344 25.97 3.41 -19.92
C ARG A 344 25.77 2.48 -18.73
N LEU A 345 24.68 2.66 -17.99
CA LEU A 345 24.39 1.86 -16.80
C LEU A 345 24.20 0.39 -17.14
N VAL A 346 23.35 0.07 -18.12
CA VAL A 346 23.07 -1.32 -18.52
C VAL A 346 24.34 -1.96 -19.08
N SER A 347 25.04 -1.30 -20.00
CA SER A 347 26.31 -1.79 -20.55
C SER A 347 27.41 -2.01 -19.50
N SER A 348 27.39 -1.26 -18.40
CA SER A 348 28.39 -1.41 -17.33
C SER A 348 28.13 -2.55 -16.35
N VAL A 349 26.87 -2.75 -15.91
CA VAL A 349 26.55 -3.70 -14.81
C VAL A 349 25.44 -4.71 -15.16
N GLY A 350 25.00 -4.73 -16.42
CA GLY A 350 23.83 -5.49 -16.84
C GLY A 350 22.51 -4.81 -16.44
N PRO A 351 21.38 -5.34 -16.91
CA PRO A 351 20.08 -4.77 -16.61
C PRO A 351 19.65 -5.13 -15.18
N ALA A 352 19.11 -4.15 -14.45
CA ALA A 352 18.65 -4.29 -13.06
C ALA A 352 17.51 -5.30 -12.85
N CYS A 353 16.90 -5.78 -13.94
CA CYS A 353 15.80 -6.74 -13.97
C CYS A 353 14.63 -6.51 -13.00
N SER A 354 14.26 -5.25 -12.83
CA SER A 354 12.91 -4.87 -12.41
C SER A 354 11.88 -5.12 -13.51
N ALA A 355 10.59 -5.05 -13.15
CA ALA A 355 9.48 -5.11 -14.11
C ALA A 355 9.60 -4.02 -15.19
N ASN A 356 10.06 -2.82 -14.84
CA ASN A 356 10.22 -1.73 -15.80
C ASN A 356 11.47 -1.90 -16.69
N VAL A 357 12.55 -2.53 -16.22
CA VAL A 357 13.80 -2.66 -17.00
C VAL A 357 13.83 -3.97 -17.83
N CYS A 358 13.72 -5.13 -17.19
CA CYS A 358 13.70 -6.44 -17.90
C CYS A 358 12.28 -6.95 -18.19
N GLY A 359 11.27 -6.54 -17.41
CA GLY A 359 9.89 -7.00 -17.65
C GLY A 359 9.21 -6.28 -18.83
N ASN A 360 9.59 -5.03 -19.11
CA ASN A 360 8.91 -4.20 -20.11
C ASN A 360 9.52 -4.36 -21.52
N ARG A 361 8.98 -5.31 -22.29
CA ARG A 361 9.46 -5.60 -23.65
C ARG A 361 9.34 -4.39 -24.59
N LYS A 362 8.22 -3.67 -24.51
CA LYS A 362 7.93 -2.52 -25.37
C LYS A 362 8.91 -1.38 -25.11
N LEU A 363 9.23 -1.10 -23.85
CA LEU A 363 10.27 -0.15 -23.49
C LEU A 363 11.63 -0.56 -24.06
N ARG A 364 12.03 -1.82 -23.90
CA ARG A 364 13.33 -2.29 -24.41
C ARG A 364 13.45 -2.13 -25.93
N GLU A 365 12.41 -2.51 -26.67
CA GLU A 365 12.37 -2.36 -28.12
C GLU A 365 12.49 -0.89 -28.53
N TRP A 366 11.72 -0.01 -27.88
CA TRP A 366 11.75 1.43 -28.12
C TRP A 366 13.11 2.06 -27.78
N VAL A 367 13.73 1.68 -26.66
CA VAL A 367 15.07 2.14 -26.28
C VAL A 367 16.10 1.70 -27.32
N LEU A 368 16.09 0.45 -27.76
CA LEU A 368 17.03 -0.04 -28.78
C LEU A 368 16.90 0.71 -30.10
N GLU A 369 15.67 1.03 -30.52
CA GLU A 369 15.39 1.84 -31.71
C GLU A 369 15.98 3.24 -31.57
N ARG A 370 15.65 3.95 -30.47
CA ARG A 370 16.12 5.33 -30.24
C ARG A 370 17.63 5.42 -30.03
N VAL A 371 18.25 4.42 -29.39
CA VAL A 371 19.72 4.34 -29.25
C VAL A 371 20.38 4.15 -30.62
N ARG A 372 19.80 3.33 -31.51
CA ARG A 372 20.30 3.15 -32.88
C ARG A 372 20.25 4.45 -33.68
N GLU A 373 19.19 5.24 -33.52
CA GLU A 373 19.06 6.56 -34.17
C GLU A 373 20.10 7.57 -33.65
N ALA A 374 20.41 7.53 -32.35
CA ALA A 374 21.38 8.44 -31.74
C ALA A 374 22.87 8.02 -31.96
N ALA A 375 23.13 6.79 -32.40
CA ALA A 375 24.49 6.28 -32.59
C ALA A 375 25.04 6.54 -34.01
N PRO A 376 26.35 6.87 -34.17
CA PRO A 376 27.37 7.04 -33.14
C PRO A 376 27.48 8.46 -32.59
N ALA A 377 26.65 9.40 -33.08
CA ALA A 377 26.80 10.83 -32.81
C ALA A 377 26.81 11.14 -31.30
N GLU A 378 25.98 10.43 -30.55
CA GLU A 378 25.73 10.71 -29.14
C GLU A 378 26.06 9.51 -28.23
N ILE A 379 25.94 8.28 -28.76
CA ILE A 379 26.16 7.02 -28.02
C ILE A 379 27.16 6.15 -28.79
N SER A 380 28.16 5.62 -28.10
CA SER A 380 29.20 4.78 -28.74
C SER A 380 28.58 3.50 -29.34
N ARG A 381 29.11 3.07 -30.51
CA ARG A 381 28.66 1.80 -31.12
C ARG A 381 28.91 0.59 -30.22
N ALA A 382 29.98 0.62 -29.42
CA ALA A 382 30.32 -0.44 -28.49
C ALA A 382 29.26 -0.58 -27.39
N ASP A 383 28.85 0.54 -26.78
CA ASP A 383 27.83 0.54 -25.73
C ASP A 383 26.44 0.18 -26.29
N ALA A 384 26.10 0.66 -27.49
CA ALA A 384 24.86 0.30 -28.16
C ALA A 384 24.78 -1.21 -28.46
N ASN A 385 25.88 -1.81 -28.91
CA ASN A 385 25.95 -3.26 -29.15
C ASN A 385 25.84 -4.05 -27.84
N ARG A 386 26.53 -3.61 -26.79
CA ARG A 386 26.48 -4.29 -25.48
C ARG A 386 25.09 -4.23 -24.85
N LEU A 387 24.41 -3.09 -24.91
CA LEU A 387 23.01 -2.95 -24.50
C LEU A 387 22.11 -3.97 -25.22
N ARG A 388 22.26 -4.08 -26.54
CA ARG A 388 21.50 -5.04 -27.36
C ARG A 388 21.76 -6.49 -26.95
N GLU A 389 23.01 -6.85 -26.70
CA GLU A 389 23.39 -8.20 -26.24
C GLU A 389 22.79 -8.52 -24.88
N GLN A 390 22.87 -7.59 -23.93
CA GLN A 390 22.32 -7.77 -22.59
C GLN A 390 20.80 -7.90 -22.60
N PHE A 391 20.09 -7.13 -23.44
CA PHE A 391 18.64 -7.27 -23.59
C PHE A 391 18.21 -8.56 -24.28
N ARG A 392 19.01 -9.11 -25.21
CA ARG A 392 18.73 -10.44 -25.78
C ARG A 392 18.72 -11.53 -24.69
N GLY A 393 19.67 -11.49 -23.76
CA GLY A 393 19.72 -12.44 -22.64
C GLY A 393 18.52 -12.37 -21.67
N THR A 394 17.74 -11.28 -21.71
CA THR A 394 16.53 -11.13 -20.87
C THR A 394 15.27 -11.71 -21.50
N ALA A 395 15.27 -12.03 -22.81
CA ALA A 395 14.10 -12.57 -23.51
C ALA A 395 13.77 -14.01 -23.07
N ASP A 396 14.76 -14.75 -22.57
CA ASP A 396 14.61 -16.13 -22.08
C ASP A 396 14.20 -16.20 -20.59
N ALA A 397 14.20 -15.07 -19.88
CA ALA A 397 13.76 -15.01 -18.50
C ALA A 397 12.23 -15.06 -18.45
N ARG A 398 11.68 -16.26 -18.23
CA ARG A 398 10.25 -16.44 -17.92
C ARG A 398 9.87 -15.47 -16.79
N PRO A 399 8.75 -14.73 -16.91
CA PRO A 399 8.17 -14.06 -15.76
C PRO A 399 8.03 -15.10 -14.64
N LEU A 400 8.50 -14.78 -13.44
CA LEU A 400 8.24 -15.63 -12.29
C LEU A 400 6.72 -15.88 -12.26
N PRO A 401 6.28 -17.15 -12.21
CA PRO A 401 4.85 -17.43 -12.16
C PRO A 401 4.26 -16.64 -11.00
N PRO A 402 3.01 -16.13 -11.14
CA PRO A 402 2.36 -15.49 -10.02
C PRO A 402 2.43 -16.47 -8.85
N GLN A 403 3.12 -16.09 -7.78
CA GLN A 403 2.92 -16.70 -6.49
C GLN A 403 1.52 -16.29 -6.04
N THR A 404 0.50 -16.88 -6.68
CA THR A 404 -0.72 -17.21 -6.00
C THR A 404 -0.25 -18.12 -4.88
N GLN A 405 -0.11 -17.57 -3.67
CA GLN A 405 -0.54 -18.38 -2.54
C GLN A 405 -1.98 -18.74 -2.89
N GLN A 406 -2.17 -19.91 -3.50
CA GLN A 406 -3.42 -20.63 -3.35
C GLN A 406 -3.49 -20.89 -1.86
N VAL A 407 -4.10 -19.94 -1.14
CA VAL A 407 -4.63 -20.24 0.17
C VAL A 407 -5.70 -21.27 -0.15
N ALA A 408 -5.37 -22.54 0.10
CA ALA A 408 -6.34 -23.62 -0.04
C ALA A 408 -7.62 -23.16 0.68
N ALA A 409 -8.77 -23.35 0.06
CA ALA A 409 -10.04 -23.02 0.67
C ALA A 409 -10.06 -23.64 2.07
N VAL A 410 -10.06 -22.80 3.10
CA VAL A 410 -10.11 -23.28 4.48
C VAL A 410 -11.51 -23.83 4.68
N ASP A 411 -11.61 -25.14 4.87
CA ASP A 411 -12.85 -25.81 5.24
C ASP A 411 -13.40 -25.18 6.54
N PRO A 412 -14.57 -24.53 6.51
CA PRO A 412 -15.15 -23.91 7.71
C PRO A 412 -15.36 -24.90 8.85
N ALA A 413 -15.53 -26.19 8.56
CA ALA A 413 -15.65 -27.24 9.58
C ALA A 413 -14.33 -27.51 10.32
N LYS A 414 -13.18 -27.10 9.76
CA LYS A 414 -11.85 -27.20 10.39
C LYS A 414 -11.46 -25.98 11.21
N LEU A 415 -12.30 -24.94 11.26
CA LEU A 415 -12.11 -23.75 12.11
C LEU A 415 -12.66 -23.92 13.54
N ASP A 416 -13.19 -25.11 13.87
CA ASP A 416 -13.81 -25.42 15.16
C ASP A 416 -12.92 -25.32 16.43
N PRO A 417 -11.58 -25.47 16.42
CA PRO A 417 -10.81 -25.34 17.67
C PRO A 417 -10.77 -23.91 18.23
N TYR A 418 -11.19 -22.89 17.47
CA TYR A 418 -11.20 -21.49 17.92
C TYR A 418 -12.52 -21.03 18.54
N ARG A 419 -13.56 -21.88 18.58
CA ARG A 419 -14.82 -21.56 19.26
C ARG A 419 -14.86 -21.95 20.73
N ASN A 420 -13.97 -22.83 21.18
CA ASN A 420 -14.02 -23.38 22.53
C ASN A 420 -12.82 -22.95 23.39
N PHE A 421 -12.85 -21.70 23.87
CA PHE A 421 -11.82 -21.16 24.78
C PHE A 421 -11.66 -21.96 26.09
N SER A 422 -12.62 -22.82 26.45
CA SER A 422 -12.52 -23.69 27.63
C SER A 422 -11.56 -24.88 27.46
N ALA A 423 -11.10 -25.18 26.24
CA ALA A 423 -10.13 -26.24 25.99
C ALA A 423 -8.68 -25.83 26.34
N PHE A 424 -8.41 -24.54 26.51
CA PHE A 424 -7.08 -24.04 26.89
C PHE A 424 -6.91 -24.04 28.41
N LYS A 425 -6.03 -24.90 28.92
CA LYS A 425 -5.57 -24.81 30.32
C LYS A 425 -4.59 -23.65 30.46
N VAL A 426 -5.09 -22.49 30.88
CA VAL A 426 -4.24 -21.35 31.26
C VAL A 426 -3.54 -21.69 32.58
N ARG A 427 -2.21 -21.83 32.55
CA ARG A 427 -1.40 -22.04 33.75
C ARG A 427 -0.75 -20.72 34.15
N TRP A 428 -1.22 -20.14 35.25
CA TRP A 428 -0.63 -18.93 35.82
C TRP A 428 0.72 -19.27 36.47
N VAL A 429 1.81 -18.73 35.92
CA VAL A 429 3.15 -18.87 36.51
C VAL A 429 3.49 -17.61 37.27
N LYS A 430 3.82 -17.73 38.56
CA LYS A 430 4.36 -16.61 39.35
C LYS A 430 5.75 -16.25 38.84
N ILE A 431 6.00 -14.97 38.54
CA ILE A 431 7.29 -14.43 38.05
C ILE A 431 8.49 -14.86 38.92
N ALA A 432 8.29 -15.03 40.23
CA ALA A 432 9.31 -15.53 41.15
C ALA A 432 9.88 -16.91 40.76
N ASN A 433 9.10 -17.77 40.09
CA ASN A 433 9.55 -19.09 39.66
C ASN A 433 10.35 -19.07 38.34
N PHE A 434 10.22 -18.00 37.54
CA PHE A 434 11.01 -17.83 36.32
C PHE A 434 12.46 -17.42 36.64
N THR A 435 12.61 -16.53 37.63
CA THR A 435 13.92 -16.06 38.09
C THR A 435 14.74 -17.15 38.79
N SER A 436 14.10 -18.12 39.46
CA SER A 436 14.80 -19.27 40.05
C SER A 436 15.31 -20.28 39.01
N THR A 437 14.57 -20.48 37.92
CA THR A 437 14.95 -21.42 36.86
C THR A 437 16.06 -20.83 35.99
N ALA A 438 15.97 -19.54 35.63
CA ALA A 438 17.04 -18.85 34.91
C ALA A 438 18.36 -18.84 35.71
N ARG A 439 18.30 -18.59 37.02
CA ARG A 439 19.50 -18.68 37.89
C ARG A 439 20.09 -20.09 37.93
N ARG A 440 19.24 -21.12 37.97
CA ARG A 440 19.69 -22.52 37.98
C ARG A 440 20.32 -22.92 36.65
N VAL A 441 19.71 -22.55 35.52
CA VAL A 441 20.26 -22.81 34.17
C VAL A 441 21.61 -22.12 33.96
N VAL A 442 21.78 -20.89 34.46
CA VAL A 442 23.06 -20.18 34.42
C VAL A 442 24.11 -20.84 35.32
N ALA A 443 23.72 -21.30 36.51
CA ALA A 443 24.61 -21.99 37.43
C ALA A 443 25.03 -23.39 36.93
N ASP A 444 24.13 -24.10 36.25
CA ASP A 444 24.36 -25.45 35.74
C ASP A 444 25.08 -25.46 34.37
N ASN A 445 25.12 -24.32 33.66
CA ASN A 445 25.76 -24.21 32.34
C ASN A 445 26.76 -23.02 32.25
N PRO A 446 27.74 -22.91 33.18
CA PRO A 446 28.64 -21.76 33.23
C PRO A 446 29.51 -21.63 31.98
N TRP A 447 29.82 -22.75 31.32
CA TRP A 447 30.60 -22.79 30.08
C TRP A 447 29.87 -22.16 28.88
N LEU A 448 28.54 -22.27 28.83
CA LEU A 448 27.71 -21.75 27.74
C LEU A 448 27.68 -20.22 27.78
N PHE A 449 27.61 -19.65 28.98
CA PHE A 449 27.64 -18.20 29.19
C PHE A 449 29.06 -17.62 29.12
N ALA A 450 30.09 -18.39 29.50
CA ALA A 450 31.49 -18.02 29.25
C ALA A 450 31.81 -17.96 27.75
N ALA A 451 31.27 -18.89 26.94
CA ALA A 451 31.44 -18.89 25.48
C ALA A 451 30.73 -17.69 24.81
N VAL A 452 29.53 -17.35 25.26
CA VAL A 452 28.81 -16.14 24.80
C VAL A 452 29.55 -14.86 25.23
N GLY A 453 30.09 -14.81 26.45
CA GLY A 453 30.92 -13.70 26.92
C GLY A 453 32.23 -13.54 26.13
N ALA A 454 32.89 -14.65 25.78
CA ALA A 454 34.09 -14.64 24.94
C ALA A 454 33.78 -14.21 23.50
N ALA A 455 32.63 -14.63 22.93
CA ALA A 455 32.18 -14.18 21.61
C ALA A 455 31.85 -12.68 21.58
N ILE A 456 31.23 -12.15 22.65
CA ILE A 456 30.93 -10.72 22.80
C ILE A 456 32.22 -9.90 22.99
N LEU A 457 33.22 -10.41 23.70
CA LEU A 457 34.53 -9.76 23.85
C LEU A 457 35.36 -9.80 22.55
N ALA A 458 35.28 -10.89 21.78
CA ALA A 458 35.92 -11.00 20.48
C ALA A 458 35.29 -10.06 19.43
N LEU A 459 33.96 -9.86 19.49
CA LEU A 459 33.24 -8.89 18.66
C LEU A 459 33.37 -7.44 19.17
N GLY A 460 33.52 -7.24 20.48
CA GLY A 460 33.71 -5.93 21.10
C GLY A 460 35.14 -5.38 21.00
N GLY A 461 36.14 -6.26 20.84
CA GLY A 461 37.56 -5.88 20.67
C GLY A 461 37.87 -5.15 19.36
N LEU A 462 37.03 -5.28 18.33
CA LEU A 462 37.20 -4.55 17.05
C LEU A 462 36.50 -3.18 17.01
N VAL A 463 35.67 -2.84 18.01
CA VAL A 463 34.86 -1.61 18.01
C VAL A 463 35.27 -0.62 19.12
N ALA A 464 36.18 -1.00 20.03
CA ALA A 464 36.56 -0.20 21.19
C ALA A 464 37.82 0.69 21.00
N LEU A 465 38.07 1.21 19.80
CA LEU A 465 38.97 2.35 19.54
C LEU A 465 38.15 3.58 19.13
N THR A 466 37.19 3.99 19.97
CA THR A 466 36.82 5.40 20.21
C THR A 466 35.82 5.49 21.38
N LYS A 467 36.14 6.34 22.35
CA LYS A 467 35.43 6.70 23.61
C LYS A 467 33.95 7.06 23.35
N ARG A 468 32.94 6.95 24.24
CA ARG A 468 32.74 6.71 25.70
C ARG A 468 31.26 6.30 25.90
N ARG A 469 30.95 5.53 26.96
CA ARG A 469 29.64 4.89 27.28
C ARG A 469 28.47 5.86 27.60
N PRO A 470 27.20 5.44 27.39
CA PRO A 470 26.00 6.03 27.99
C PRO A 470 25.56 5.26 29.26
N ALA A 471 24.70 5.89 30.06
CA ALA A 471 23.96 5.27 31.15
C ALA A 471 22.46 5.52 30.99
N VAL A 472 21.68 4.57 31.54
CA VAL A 472 20.25 4.60 31.90
C VAL A 472 19.24 4.25 30.81
N TRP A 473 18.74 3.00 30.88
CA TRP A 473 17.35 2.66 30.58
C TRP A 473 16.85 1.69 31.65
N SER A 474 15.83 2.09 32.40
CA SER A 474 15.01 1.22 33.22
C SER A 474 13.54 1.47 32.89
N GLU A 475 12.79 0.38 32.92
CA GLU A 475 11.32 0.27 32.92
C GLU A 475 10.60 0.31 31.58
N LEU A 476 10.29 -0.88 31.05
CA LEU A 476 9.00 -1.19 30.40
C LEU A 476 8.72 -2.68 30.64
N GLY A 477 7.71 -2.98 31.46
CA GLY A 477 7.21 -4.33 31.67
C GLY A 477 6.32 -4.76 30.50
N ILE A 478 6.67 -5.87 29.84
CA ILE A 478 5.87 -6.49 28.78
C ILE A 478 5.49 -7.90 29.26
N ALA A 479 4.19 -8.17 29.32
CA ALA A 479 3.66 -9.51 29.56
C ALA A 479 3.82 -10.36 28.29
N ALA A 480 4.40 -11.56 28.43
CA ALA A 480 4.48 -12.54 27.34
C ALA A 480 3.55 -13.73 27.64
N THR A 481 2.66 -14.01 26.70
CA THR A 481 1.83 -15.23 26.66
C THR A 481 2.46 -16.23 25.71
N THR A 482 2.79 -17.43 26.18
CA THR A 482 3.20 -18.56 25.33
C THR A 482 2.06 -19.56 25.25
N VAL A 483 1.72 -19.98 24.02
CA VAL A 483 0.76 -21.05 23.73
C VAL A 483 1.55 -22.24 23.20
N GLU A 484 1.49 -23.38 23.89
CA GLU A 484 2.04 -24.65 23.40
C GLU A 484 0.89 -25.58 22.97
N PRO A 485 1.06 -26.39 21.91
CA PRO A 485 0.08 -27.41 21.54
C PRO A 485 0.09 -28.55 22.56
N SER A 486 -1.09 -29.01 22.98
CA SER A 486 -1.20 -30.22 23.81
C SER A 486 -0.76 -31.44 23.00
N GLN A 487 0.23 -32.17 23.50
CA GLN A 487 0.45 -33.55 23.09
C GLN A 487 -0.63 -34.43 23.73
N SER A 488 -1.46 -35.03 22.88
CA SER A 488 -2.08 -36.34 23.09
C SER A 488 -2.22 -37.02 21.74
#